data_AF-A0A2V6K196-F1
#
_entry.id   AF-A0A2V6K196-F1
#
_cell.length_a   1.000
_cell.length_b   1.000
_cell.length_c   1.000
_cell.angle_alpha   90.00
_cell.angle_beta   90.00
_cell.angle_gamma   90.00
#
_symmetry.space_group_name_H-M   'P 1'
#
loop_
_entity.id
_entity.type
_entity.pdbx_description
1 polymer ?
#
loop_
_entity_poly.entity_id
_entity_poly.type
_entity_poly.pdbx_seq_one_letter_code
_entity_poly.pdbx_strand_id
1 'polypeptide(L)' 'MRGALSKNPAMWMIGETGSKSLREIGELFGGIGYAAAAQRIRRARLGHGPIAARKLISQMLNV' A
#
# COMPACT_ATOMS: atom_id res chain seq x y z
N MET A 1 -10.25 1.96 -16.42
CA MET A 1 -9.61 1.26 -15.29
C MET A 1 -8.37 2.00 -14.75
N ARG A 2 -8.47 3.28 -14.35
CA ARG A 2 -7.33 4.05 -13.80
C ARG A 2 -7.28 4.09 -12.25
N GLY A 3 -8.36 3.75 -11.56
CA GLY A 3 -8.47 3.84 -10.10
C GLY A 3 -8.06 2.59 -9.30
N ALA A 4 -7.77 1.46 -9.95
CA ALA A 4 -7.38 0.22 -9.25
C ALA A 4 -5.85 0.13 -9.02
N LEU A 5 -5.06 0.73 -9.92
CA LEU A 5 -3.59 0.74 -9.83
C LEU A 5 -3.08 1.72 -8.77
N SER A 6 -3.76 2.85 -8.54
CA SER A 6 -3.35 3.84 -7.52
C SER A 6 -3.61 3.41 -6.07
N LYS A 7 -4.50 2.45 -5.85
CA LYS A 7 -4.87 1.97 -4.51
C LYS A 7 -3.79 1.09 -3.88
N ASN A 8 -3.08 0.30 -4.68
CA ASN A 8 -2.09 -0.65 -4.15
C ASN A 8 -0.83 0.04 -3.56
N PRO A 9 -0.23 1.07 -4.19
CA PRO A 9 0.88 1.81 -3.60
C PRO A 9 0.47 2.56 -2.32
N ALA A 10 -0.72 3.17 -2.31
CA ALA A 10 -1.22 3.88 -1.13
C ALA A 10 -1.46 2.93 0.06
N MET A 11 -2.06 1.76 -0.18
CA MET A 11 -2.22 0.73 0.85
C MET A 11 -0.87 0.26 1.41
N TRP A 12 0.12 0.08 0.53
CA TRP A 12 1.46 -0.33 0.96
C TRP A 12 2.14 0.74 1.81
N MET A 13 2.08 2.02 1.43
CA MET A 13 2.65 3.10 2.24
C MET A 13 1.99 3.20 3.62
N ILE A 14 0.66 3.10 3.71
CA ILE A 14 -0.03 3.11 5.01
C ILE A 14 0.45 1.92 5.87
N GLY A 15 0.63 0.75 5.26
CA GLY A 15 1.22 -0.41 5.94
C GLY A 15 2.66 -0.20 6.42
N GLU A 16 3.52 0.46 5.65
CA GLU A 16 4.92 0.73 6.02
C GLU A 16 5.04 1.85 7.07
N THR A 17 4.16 2.84 7.06
CA THR A 17 4.14 3.90 8.10
C THR A 17 3.67 3.39 9.46
N GLY A 18 3.12 2.16 9.54
CA GLY A 18 2.66 1.55 10.78
C GLY A 18 1.43 2.22 11.41
N SER A 19 0.79 3.15 10.70
CA SER A 19 -0.29 3.98 11.24
C SER A 19 -1.64 3.27 11.33
N LYS A 20 -1.80 2.12 10.64
CA LYS A 20 -3.05 1.33 10.58
C LYS A 20 -2.79 -0.16 10.45
N SER A 21 -3.65 -0.96 11.05
CA SER A 21 -3.68 -2.42 10.86
C SER A 21 -4.13 -2.79 9.44
N LEU A 22 -3.79 -4.01 9.00
CA LEU A 22 -4.23 -4.54 7.69
C LEU A 22 -5.75 -4.58 7.53
N ARG A 23 -6.49 -4.75 8.64
CA ARG A 23 -7.95 -4.70 8.64
C ARG A 23 -8.45 -3.28 8.36
N GLU A 24 -7.92 -2.29 9.06
CA GLU A 24 -8.29 -0.88 8.85
C GLU A 24 -7.92 -0.39 7.45
N ILE A 25 -6.77 -0.82 6.92
CA ILE A 25 -6.38 -0.56 5.53
C ILE A 25 -7.40 -1.21 4.57
N GLY A 26 -7.85 -2.42 4.86
CA GLY A 26 -8.88 -3.08 4.07
C GLY A 26 -10.20 -2.32 4.03
N GLU A 27 -10.67 -1.85 5.20
CA GLU A 27 -11.87 -1.01 5.34
C GLU A 27 -11.76 0.28 4.52
N LEU A 28 -10.64 1.00 4.64
CA LEU A 28 -10.36 2.25 3.88
C LEU A 28 -10.38 2.08 2.36
N PHE A 29 -10.01 0.90 1.85
CA PHE A 29 -9.86 0.64 0.42
C PHE A 29 -11.01 -0.18 -0.19
N GLY A 30 -12.21 -0.02 0.38
CA GLY A 30 -13.45 -0.58 -0.14
C GLY A 30 -13.93 -1.81 0.63
N GLY A 31 -13.68 -1.86 1.94
CA GLY A 31 -14.17 -2.95 2.79
C GLY A 31 -13.53 -4.31 2.49
N ILE A 32 -12.31 -4.34 1.96
CA ILE A 32 -11.66 -5.61 1.60
C ILE A 32 -11.15 -6.32 2.87
N GLY A 33 -11.27 -7.64 2.91
CA GLY A 33 -10.80 -8.43 4.05
C GLY A 33 -9.28 -8.37 4.24
N TYR A 34 -8.83 -8.69 5.46
CA TYR A 34 -7.43 -8.75 5.87
C TYR A 34 -6.51 -9.43 4.84
N ALA A 35 -6.88 -10.63 4.39
CA ALA A 35 -6.07 -11.41 3.46
C ALA A 35 -5.91 -10.72 2.11
N ALA A 36 -6.97 -10.07 1.62
CA ALA A 36 -6.93 -9.31 0.37
C ALA A 36 -6.07 -8.04 0.52
N ALA A 37 -6.12 -7.37 1.67
CA ALA A 37 -5.25 -6.24 1.97
C ALA A 37 -3.77 -6.65 2.00
N ALA A 38 -3.44 -7.73 2.70
CA ALA A 38 -2.10 -8.29 2.76
C ALA A 38 -1.57 -8.68 1.37
N GLN A 39 -2.39 -9.36 0.56
CA GLN A 39 -2.04 -9.76 -0.81
C GLN A 39 -1.71 -8.55 -1.69
N ARG A 40 -2.52 -7.48 -1.60
CA ARG A 40 -2.35 -6.25 -2.39
C ARG A 40 -1.10 -5.48 -2.01
N ILE A 41 -0.84 -5.36 -0.71
CA ILE A 41 0.39 -4.73 -0.19
C ILE A 41 1.62 -5.51 -0.64
N ARG A 42 1.57 -6.85 -0.54
CA ARG A 42 2.67 -7.70 -1.02
C ARG A 42 2.91 -7.54 -2.52
N ARG A 43 1.86 -7.46 -3.35
CA ARG A 43 1.99 -7.22 -4.80
C ARG A 43 2.55 -5.83 -5.11
N ALA A 44 2.11 -4.80 -4.40
CA ALA A 44 2.67 -3.45 -4.53
C ALA A 44 4.17 -3.46 -4.23
N ARG A 45 4.56 -4.14 -3.15
CA ARG A 45 5.96 -4.29 -2.75
C ARG A 45 6.80 -5.07 -3.76
N LEU A 46 6.25 -6.12 -4.38
CA LEU A 46 6.95 -6.88 -5.42
C LEU A 46 7.09 -6.10 -6.75
N GLY A 47 6.12 -5.22 -7.05
CA GLY A 47 6.18 -4.34 -8.22
C GLY A 47 7.21 -3.21 -8.10
N HIS A 48 7.64 -2.89 -6.88
CA HIS A 48 8.67 -1.89 -6.60
C HIS A 48 9.88 -2.57 -5.95
N GLY A 49 10.96 -2.80 -6.73
CA GLY A 49 12.22 -3.31 -6.15
C GLY A 49 12.67 -2.46 -4.95
N PRO A 50 13.46 -3.01 -3.99
CA PRO A 50 13.70 -2.39 -2.69
C PRO A 50 14.23 -0.94 -2.75
N ILE A 51 15.02 -0.61 -3.78
CA ILE A 51 15.53 0.76 -4.03
C ILE A 51 14.42 1.68 -4.54
N ALA A 52 13.62 1.22 -5.50
CA ALA A 52 12.48 1.98 -6.04
C ALA A 52 11.41 2.20 -4.96
N ALA A 53 11.19 1.21 -4.11
CA ALA A 53 10.33 1.28 -2.95
C ALA A 53 10.78 2.38 -1.97
N ARG A 54 12.07 2.37 -1.60
CA ARG A 54 12.63 3.38 -0.68
C ARG A 54 12.59 4.79 -1.26
N LYS A 55 12.85 4.93 -2.56
CA LYS A 55 12.73 6.21 -3.28
C LYS A 55 11.30 6.73 -3.29
N LEU A 56 10.31 5.86 -3.54
CA LEU A 56 8.89 6.24 -3.55
C LEU A 56 8.41 6.66 -2.16
N ILE A 57 8.76 5.90 -1.12
CA ILE A 57 8.45 6.24 0.29
C ILE A 57 9.06 7.60 0.65
N SER A 58 10.34 7.82 0.30
CA SER A 58 11.03 9.08 0.58
C SER A 58 10.43 10.27 -0.18
N GLN A 59 9.87 10.08 -1.37
CA GLN A 59 9.19 11.14 -2.12
C GLN A 59 7.82 11.49 -1.52
N MET A 60 7.12 10.51 -0.96
CA MET A 60 5.77 10.68 -0.40
C MET A 60 5.77 11.15 1.05
N LEU A 61 6.81 10.84 1.83
CA LEU A 61 7.00 11.34 3.20
C LEU A 61 7.56 12.77 3.28
N ASN A 62 8.06 13.32 2.17
CA ASN A 62 8.64 14.66 2.12
C ASN A 62 7.60 15.74 1.72
N VAL A 63 6.33 15.51 2.06
CA VAL A 63 5.22 16.45 1.84
C VAL A 63 5.08 17.36 3.05
#